data_AF-A0A9E4WE40-F1
#
_entry.id   AF-A0A9E4WE40-F1
#
_cell.length_a   1.000
_cell.length_b   1.000
_cell.length_c   1.000
_cell.angle_alpha   90.00
_cell.angle_beta   90.00
_cell.angle_gamma   90.00
#
_symmetry.space_group_name_H-M   'P 1'
#
loop_
_entity.id
_entity.type
_entity.pdbx_description
1 polymer ?
#
loop_
_entity_poly.entity_id
_entity_poly.type
_entity_poly.pdbx_seq_one_letter_code
_entity_poly.pdbx_strand_id
1 'polypeptide(L)'
;MSAVAELRKYNSATTVLFPLIDRDAVDFESTPVTFAAADTKIIKDEGAAANTTNNPVHEGNGIYSLALTAAEMQAARVVITVIDRTATKLWEDQAIIVETYGAASAQHAFDLDDAGAALADELLKRAISNVEPAAGARTLYGAIAALVNRRRFNVAGDLEVFETDDSTVLATFTRTADSGAEPTKELDPS
;
A
#
# COMPACT_ATOMS: atom_id res chain seq x y z
N MET A 1 10.85 10.73 -25.46
CA MET A 1 10.50 9.51 -24.71
C MET A 1 9.41 9.88 -23.72
N SER A 2 8.28 9.18 -23.66
CA SER A 2 7.29 9.44 -22.58
C SER A 2 7.86 8.85 -21.30
N ALA A 3 7.92 9.63 -20.22
CA ALA A 3 8.28 9.08 -18.91
C ALA A 3 7.21 8.06 -18.50
N VAL A 4 7.64 6.84 -18.15
CA VAL A 4 6.79 5.83 -17.52
C VAL A 4 6.92 6.03 -16.01
N ALA A 5 5.79 6.00 -15.30
CA ALA A 5 5.82 6.10 -13.85
C ALA A 5 6.35 4.80 -13.23
N GLU A 6 7.33 4.91 -12.33
CA GLU A 6 7.76 3.81 -11.48
C GLU A 6 6.89 3.75 -10.22
N LEU A 7 6.55 2.54 -9.77
CA LEU A 7 5.78 2.33 -8.56
C LEU A 7 6.72 1.99 -7.39
N ARG A 8 6.62 2.73 -6.28
CA ARG A 8 7.49 2.56 -5.08
C ARG A 8 6.70 2.72 -3.78
N LYS A 9 7.16 2.14 -2.67
CA LYS A 9 6.46 2.22 -1.37
C LYS A 9 6.56 3.61 -0.75
N TYR A 10 5.46 4.13 -0.25
CA TYR A 10 5.40 5.41 0.47
C TYR A 10 6.27 5.37 1.74
N ASN A 11 6.97 6.47 2.04
CA ASN A 11 7.82 6.61 3.23
C ASN A 11 8.85 5.48 3.40
N SER A 12 9.31 4.89 2.30
CA SER A 12 10.38 3.90 2.29
C SER A 12 11.51 4.40 1.39
N ALA A 13 12.74 4.27 1.86
CA ALA A 13 13.89 4.61 1.02
C ALA A 13 13.95 3.66 -0.19
N THR A 14 14.31 4.20 -1.35
CA THR A 14 14.37 3.42 -2.58
C THR A 14 15.49 3.92 -3.47
N THR A 15 15.87 3.12 -4.46
CA THR A 15 16.75 3.54 -5.55
C THR A 15 15.97 3.53 -6.85
N VAL A 16 16.10 4.60 -7.64
CA VAL A 16 15.54 4.68 -8.99
C VAL A 16 16.67 4.60 -10.01
N LEU A 17 16.40 4.03 -11.18
CA LEU A 17 17.37 3.84 -12.25
C LEU A 17 16.95 4.67 -13.45
N PHE A 18 17.91 5.27 -14.14
CA PHE A 18 17.64 6.02 -15.36
C PHE A 18 18.87 6.02 -16.28
N PRO A 19 18.65 6.03 -17.61
CA PRO A 19 19.74 6.24 -18.56
C PRO A 19 20.07 7.72 -18.68
N LEU A 20 21.31 8.03 -19.03
CA LEU A 20 21.67 9.30 -19.65
C LEU A 20 22.01 9.10 -21.13
N ILE A 21 21.77 10.14 -21.91
CA ILE A 21 22.10 10.22 -23.34
C ILE A 21 23.01 11.44 -23.50
N ASP A 22 24.12 11.28 -24.21
CA ASP A 22 25.00 12.39 -24.57
C ASP A 22 24.24 13.45 -25.36
N ARG A 23 24.62 14.71 -25.18
CA ARG A 23 24.01 15.82 -25.91
C ARG A 23 24.18 15.61 -27.41
N ASP A 24 23.07 15.73 -28.14
CA ASP A 24 23.02 15.53 -29.60
C ASP A 24 23.47 14.10 -30.06
N ALA A 25 23.45 13.12 -29.16
CA ALA A 25 23.67 11.72 -29.45
C ALA A 25 22.36 10.91 -29.49
N VAL A 26 22.46 9.67 -29.97
CA VAL A 26 21.36 8.69 -29.98
C VAL A 26 21.63 7.48 -29.07
N ASP A 27 22.86 7.36 -28.60
CA ASP A 27 23.33 6.27 -27.75
C ASP A 27 23.41 6.74 -26.29
N PHE A 28 23.39 5.79 -25.35
CA PHE A 28 23.60 6.13 -23.93
C PHE A 28 25.00 6.68 -23.68
N GLU A 29 25.10 7.48 -22.62
CA GLU A 29 26.37 8.08 -22.20
C GLU A 29 27.44 6.98 -22.07
N SER A 30 28.53 7.18 -22.80
CA SER A 30 29.69 6.30 -22.84
C SER A 30 30.76 6.68 -21.81
N THR A 31 30.77 7.95 -21.38
CA THR A 31 31.71 8.49 -20.41
C THR A 31 30.97 8.82 -19.10
N PRO A 32 31.42 8.34 -17.93
CA PRO A 32 30.72 8.66 -16.69
C PRO A 32 30.74 10.16 -16.38
N VAL A 33 29.57 10.76 -16.17
CA VAL A 33 29.44 12.16 -15.78
C VAL A 33 29.47 12.32 -14.27
N THR A 34 29.97 13.45 -13.80
CA THR A 34 29.90 13.84 -12.38
C THR A 34 28.77 14.83 -12.18
N PHE A 35 27.79 14.46 -11.35
CA PHE A 35 26.66 15.34 -11.03
C PHE A 35 27.03 16.38 -9.97
N ALA A 36 26.62 17.62 -10.21
CA ALA A 36 26.56 18.67 -9.21
C ALA A 36 25.24 18.60 -8.41
N ALA A 37 25.25 19.10 -7.18
CA ALA A 37 24.10 19.03 -6.26
C ALA A 37 22.81 19.72 -6.74
N ALA A 38 22.86 20.47 -7.84
CA ALA A 38 21.70 21.16 -8.42
C ALA A 38 21.21 20.54 -9.73
N ASP A 39 21.88 19.48 -10.22
CA ASP A 39 21.51 18.81 -11.46
C ASP A 39 20.27 17.94 -11.27
N THR A 40 20.05 17.43 -10.05
CA THR A 40 18.87 16.66 -9.68
C THR A 40 17.94 17.47 -8.78
N LYS A 41 16.69 17.59 -9.20
CA LYS A 41 15.62 18.21 -8.40
C LYS A 41 14.50 17.23 -8.18
N ILE A 42 13.92 17.27 -6.99
CA ILE A 42 12.74 16.54 -6.60
C ILE A 42 11.56 17.50 -6.43
N ILE A 43 10.42 17.12 -6.99
CA ILE A 43 9.13 17.82 -6.88
C ILE A 43 8.16 16.82 -6.27
N LYS A 44 7.59 17.18 -5.11
CA LYS A 44 6.61 16.36 -4.39
C LYS A 44 5.24 16.99 -4.52
N ASP A 45 4.25 16.22 -4.99
CA ASP A 45 2.84 16.62 -5.10
C ASP A 45 2.67 18.01 -5.74
N GLU A 46 3.31 18.19 -6.90
CA GLU A 46 3.31 19.44 -7.68
C GLU A 46 3.81 20.69 -6.90
N GLY A 47 4.54 20.45 -5.81
CA GLY A 47 5.11 21.48 -4.95
C GLY A 47 6.39 22.13 -5.50
N ALA A 48 7.07 22.89 -4.64
CA ALA A 48 8.32 23.54 -5.02
C ALA A 48 9.45 22.52 -5.23
N ALA A 49 10.24 22.72 -6.28
CA ALA A 49 11.41 21.89 -6.55
C ALA A 49 12.49 22.09 -5.49
N ALA A 50 13.00 20.99 -4.93
CA ALA A 50 14.11 20.96 -3.99
C ALA A 50 15.27 20.13 -4.58
N ASN A 51 16.48 20.27 -4.04
CA ASN A 51 17.57 19.33 -4.37
C ASN A 51 17.24 17.95 -3.82
N THR A 52 17.67 16.91 -4.52
CA THR A 52 17.75 15.58 -3.91
C THR A 52 18.87 15.55 -2.87
N THR A 53 18.74 14.67 -1.89
CA THR A 53 19.71 14.49 -0.81
C THR A 53 21.00 13.86 -1.32
N ASN A 54 20.86 12.88 -2.21
CA ASN A 54 21.97 12.18 -2.83
C ASN A 54 22.14 12.62 -4.29
N ASN A 55 23.36 12.47 -4.81
CA ASN A 55 23.65 12.59 -6.23
C ASN A 55 23.54 11.21 -6.90
N PRO A 56 23.26 11.17 -8.22
CA PRO A 56 23.28 9.91 -8.95
C PRO A 56 24.67 9.25 -8.98
N VAL A 57 24.67 7.92 -9.05
CA VAL A 57 25.84 7.07 -9.16
C VAL A 57 25.81 6.33 -10.50
N HIS A 58 26.95 6.27 -11.18
CA HIS A 58 27.06 5.54 -12.44
C HIS A 58 27.15 4.03 -12.18
N GLU A 59 26.23 3.25 -12.78
CA GLU A 59 26.14 1.79 -12.65
C GLU A 59 26.77 1.05 -13.84
N GLY A 60 27.20 1.78 -14.88
CA GLY A 60 27.72 1.20 -16.13
C GLY A 60 26.76 1.35 -17.30
N ASN A 61 27.30 1.32 -18.52
CA ASN A 61 26.54 1.36 -19.78
C ASN A 61 25.58 2.55 -19.89
N GLY A 62 25.97 3.71 -19.34
CA GLY A 62 25.16 4.93 -19.33
C GLY A 62 23.93 4.87 -18.42
N ILE A 63 23.82 3.84 -17.57
CA ILE A 63 22.79 3.73 -16.54
C ILE A 63 23.30 4.35 -15.23
N TYR A 64 22.42 5.10 -14.60
CA TYR A 64 22.67 5.75 -13.32
C TYR A 64 21.59 5.36 -12.31
N SER A 65 21.99 5.28 -11.05
CA SER A 65 21.10 5.07 -9.91
C SER A 65 21.00 6.34 -9.08
N LEU A 66 19.83 6.61 -8.50
CA LEU A 66 19.65 7.68 -7.53
C LEU A 66 18.95 7.11 -6.30
N ALA A 67 19.65 7.15 -5.16
CA ALA A 67 19.10 6.78 -3.87
C ALA A 67 18.24 7.91 -3.32
N LEU A 68 16.96 7.62 -3.08
CA LEU A 68 15.98 8.49 -2.45
C LEU A 68 15.74 8.05 -1.02
N THR A 69 15.70 9.03 -0.12
CA THR A 69 15.40 8.82 1.30
C THR A 69 13.92 8.56 1.52
N ALA A 70 13.57 7.97 2.67
CA ALA A 70 12.17 7.79 3.06
C ALA A 70 11.39 9.13 3.07
N ALA A 71 12.02 10.24 3.51
CA ALA A 71 11.39 11.55 3.56
C ALA A 71 11.10 12.15 2.17
N GLU A 72 11.98 11.90 1.20
CA GLU A 72 11.76 12.24 -0.21
C GLU A 72 10.62 11.42 -0.81
N MET A 73 10.41 10.19 -0.31
CA MET A 73 9.31 9.29 -0.68
C MET A 73 8.01 9.50 0.10
N GLN A 74 7.90 10.56 0.91
CA GLN A 74 6.64 10.98 1.57
C GLN A 74 5.85 11.95 0.69
N ALA A 75 5.30 11.46 -0.41
CA ALA A 75 4.43 12.20 -1.34
C ALA A 75 3.55 11.20 -2.10
N ALA A 76 2.41 11.61 -2.64
CA ALA A 76 1.63 10.77 -3.53
C ALA A 76 2.37 10.57 -4.86
N ARG A 77 2.86 11.68 -5.43
CA ARG A 77 3.64 11.70 -6.67
C ARG A 77 4.95 12.44 -6.48
N VAL A 78 6.02 11.83 -6.97
CA VAL A 78 7.36 12.40 -6.98
C VAL A 78 7.82 12.53 -8.43
N VAL A 79 8.20 13.74 -8.84
CA VAL A 79 8.85 13.98 -10.13
C VAL A 79 10.29 14.35 -9.86
N ILE A 80 11.21 13.65 -10.50
CA ILE A 80 12.65 13.94 -10.45
C ILE A 80 13.05 14.45 -11.81
N THR A 81 13.62 15.65 -11.85
CA THR A 81 14.25 16.18 -13.05
C THR A 81 15.75 16.05 -12.91
N VAL A 82 16.39 15.50 -13.93
CA VAL A 82 17.83 15.40 -14.05
C VAL A 82 18.22 16.30 -15.21
N ILE A 83 18.87 17.43 -14.93
CA ILE A 83 19.15 18.47 -15.93
C ILE A 83 20.58 18.95 -15.81
N ASP A 84 21.27 19.00 -16.94
CA ASP A 84 22.62 19.55 -17.00
C ASP A 84 22.55 21.07 -16.84
N ARG A 85 23.17 21.57 -15.78
CA ARG A 85 23.21 23.00 -15.44
C ARG A 85 24.44 23.71 -15.99
N THR A 86 25.32 23.02 -16.70
CA THR A 86 26.45 23.65 -17.38
C THR A 86 25.96 24.58 -18.50
N ALA A 87 26.79 25.58 -18.86
CA ALA A 87 26.44 26.56 -19.88
C ALA A 87 26.28 25.92 -21.28
N THR A 88 27.10 24.91 -21.56
CA THR A 88 26.98 24.05 -22.74
C THR A 88 26.63 22.66 -22.25
N LYS A 89 25.40 22.23 -22.47
CA LYS A 89 24.92 20.91 -22.05
C LYS A 89 25.77 19.80 -22.64
N LEU A 90 26.18 18.88 -21.79
CA LEU A 90 26.93 17.67 -22.10
C LEU A 90 26.00 16.47 -22.30
N TRP A 91 24.84 16.46 -21.65
CA TRP A 91 23.85 15.37 -21.73
C TRP A 91 22.41 15.89 -21.79
N GLU A 92 21.51 15.02 -22.25
CA GLU A 92 20.08 15.32 -22.41
C GLU A 92 19.30 15.24 -21.09
N ASP A 93 18.36 16.17 -20.90
CA ASP A 93 17.52 16.23 -19.71
C ASP A 93 16.65 14.98 -19.57
N GLN A 94 16.58 14.44 -18.35
CA GLN A 94 15.72 13.30 -18.02
C GLN A 94 14.65 13.68 -17.00
N ALA A 95 13.54 12.95 -17.04
CA ALA A 95 12.50 13.02 -16.03
C ALA A 95 12.12 11.61 -15.58
N ILE A 96 12.06 11.41 -14.27
CA ILE A 96 11.59 10.19 -13.64
C ILE A 96 10.34 10.56 -12.88
N ILE A 97 9.28 9.78 -13.07
CA ILE A 97 8.03 9.93 -12.33
C ILE A 97 7.91 8.73 -11.42
N VAL A 98 7.66 8.95 -10.14
CA VAL A 98 7.40 7.91 -9.17
C VAL A 98 6.03 8.13 -8.55
N GLU A 99 5.20 7.09 -8.58
CA GLU A 99 3.94 7.03 -7.84
C GLU A 99 4.15 6.16 -6.61
N THR A 100 3.61 6.60 -5.47
CA THR A 100 3.74 5.84 -4.23
C THR A 100 2.55 4.93 -3.96
N TYR A 101 2.79 3.83 -3.24
CA TYR A 101 1.75 2.93 -2.75
C TYR A 101 1.87 2.60 -1.25
N GLY A 102 0.81 2.01 -0.68
CA GLY A 102 0.82 1.41 0.66
C GLY A 102 0.64 2.38 1.82
N ALA A 103 0.05 3.55 1.58
CA ALA A 103 -0.35 4.49 2.64
C ALA A 103 -1.57 5.32 2.22
N ALA A 104 -2.35 5.83 3.19
CA ALA A 104 -3.52 6.66 2.92
C ALA A 104 -3.19 7.96 2.14
N SER A 105 -1.97 8.48 2.29
CA SER A 105 -1.47 9.66 1.57
C SER A 105 -0.69 9.31 0.30
N ALA A 106 -0.60 8.03 -0.07
CA ALA A 106 0.05 7.59 -1.29
C ALA A 106 -0.87 7.77 -2.51
N GLN A 107 -0.31 7.75 -3.72
CA GLN A 107 -1.14 7.76 -4.95
C GLN A 107 -2.06 6.54 -5.00
N HIS A 108 -1.56 5.39 -4.54
CA HIS A 108 -2.29 4.14 -4.46
C HIS A 108 -2.35 3.66 -3.01
N ALA A 109 -3.52 3.77 -2.36
CA ALA A 109 -3.65 3.41 -0.95
C ALA A 109 -3.40 1.91 -0.66
N PHE A 110 -3.58 1.04 -1.67
CA PHE A 110 -3.38 -0.40 -1.56
C PHE A 110 -1.90 -0.73 -1.29
N ASP A 111 -1.62 -1.50 -0.24
CA ASP A 111 -0.27 -1.99 0.06
C ASP A 111 0.01 -3.28 -0.71
N LEU A 112 0.91 -3.22 -1.69
CA LEU A 112 1.32 -4.37 -2.48
C LEU A 112 2.12 -5.38 -1.66
N ASP A 113 2.78 -4.94 -0.58
CA ASP A 113 3.61 -5.83 0.25
C ASP A 113 2.75 -6.66 1.22
N ASP A 114 1.54 -6.19 1.54
CA ASP A 114 0.58 -6.86 2.43
C ASP A 114 -0.67 -7.40 1.69
N ALA A 115 -0.66 -7.34 0.36
CA ALA A 115 -1.80 -7.66 -0.49
C ALA A 115 -2.40 -9.05 -0.21
N GLY A 116 -1.56 -10.04 0.12
CA GLY A 116 -2.00 -11.41 0.39
C GLY A 116 -2.78 -11.55 1.70
N ALA A 117 -2.27 -10.96 2.79
CA ALA A 117 -2.93 -11.02 4.09
C ALA A 117 -4.19 -10.15 4.09
N ALA A 118 -4.12 -8.94 3.53
CA ALA A 118 -5.27 -8.05 3.38
C ALA A 118 -6.42 -8.72 2.61
N LEU A 119 -6.11 -9.40 1.49
CA LEU A 119 -7.13 -10.12 0.73
C LEU A 119 -7.72 -11.30 1.51
N ALA A 120 -6.89 -12.07 2.21
CA ALA A 120 -7.35 -13.21 3.01
C ALA A 120 -8.31 -12.75 4.12
N ASP A 121 -7.94 -11.69 4.84
CA ASP A 121 -8.76 -11.09 5.90
C ASP A 121 -10.10 -10.59 5.38
N GLU A 122 -10.09 -9.83 4.28
CA GLU A 122 -11.31 -9.32 3.64
C GLU A 122 -12.22 -10.47 3.21
N LEU A 123 -11.68 -11.53 2.61
CA LEU A 123 -12.48 -12.68 2.19
C LEU A 123 -13.07 -13.47 3.35
N LEU A 124 -12.31 -13.64 4.45
CA LEU A 124 -12.77 -14.35 5.64
C LEU A 124 -13.88 -13.58 6.37
N LYS A 125 -13.78 -12.25 6.43
CA LYS A 125 -14.72 -11.36 7.11
C LYS A 125 -15.86 -10.88 6.22
N ARG A 126 -15.84 -11.15 4.91
CA ARG A 126 -16.93 -10.77 4.01
C ARG A 126 -18.22 -11.52 4.35
N ALA A 127 -19.30 -10.77 4.52
CA ALA A 127 -20.63 -11.34 4.72
C ALA A 127 -21.11 -12.08 3.45
N ILE A 128 -21.88 -13.17 3.64
CA ILE A 128 -22.43 -13.98 2.53
C ILE A 128 -23.45 -13.19 1.69
N SER A 129 -24.10 -12.17 2.26
CA SER A 129 -25.08 -11.33 1.58
C SER A 129 -25.06 -9.91 2.14
N ASN A 130 -25.12 -8.89 1.27
CA ASN A 130 -25.24 -7.47 1.64
C ASN A 130 -26.63 -7.09 2.18
N VAL A 131 -27.57 -8.04 2.23
CA VAL A 131 -28.96 -7.83 2.69
C VAL A 131 -29.10 -8.17 4.18
N GLU A 132 -28.22 -9.01 4.71
CA GLU A 132 -28.25 -9.36 6.11
C GLU A 132 -27.56 -8.24 6.91
N PRO A 133 -28.18 -7.72 7.99
CA PRO A 133 -27.51 -6.77 8.88
C PRO A 133 -26.18 -7.35 9.36
N ALA A 134 -25.24 -6.49 9.77
CA ALA A 134 -23.85 -6.81 10.13
C ALA A 134 -23.73 -7.88 11.24
N ALA A 135 -23.97 -9.14 10.87
CA ALA A 135 -23.93 -10.29 11.73
C ALA A 135 -22.51 -10.86 11.69
N GLY A 136 -21.74 -10.71 12.77
CA GLY A 136 -20.37 -11.25 12.87
C GLY A 136 -20.27 -12.73 12.50
N ALA A 137 -21.37 -13.49 12.69
CA ALA A 137 -21.50 -14.91 12.37
C ALA A 137 -21.78 -15.25 10.89
N ARG A 138 -22.25 -14.32 10.03
CA ARG A 138 -22.58 -14.58 8.61
C ARG A 138 -21.39 -14.40 7.66
N THR A 139 -20.20 -14.69 8.18
CA THR A 139 -18.90 -14.62 7.49
C THR A 139 -18.20 -15.98 7.66
N LEU A 140 -17.20 -16.30 6.82
CA LEU A 140 -16.44 -17.54 7.02
C LEU A 140 -15.70 -17.52 8.37
N TYR A 141 -15.16 -16.36 8.74
CA TYR A 141 -14.58 -16.13 10.06
C TYR A 141 -15.58 -16.43 11.18
N GLY A 142 -16.78 -15.86 11.10
CA GLY A 142 -17.86 -16.06 12.06
C GLY A 142 -18.30 -17.52 12.21
N ALA A 143 -18.44 -18.23 11.08
CA ALA A 143 -18.80 -19.64 11.06
C ALA A 143 -17.72 -20.52 11.74
N ILE A 144 -16.44 -20.24 11.48
CA ILE A 144 -15.32 -20.94 12.13
C ILE A 144 -15.26 -20.58 13.62
N ALA A 145 -15.37 -19.29 13.96
CA ALA A 145 -15.35 -18.82 15.33
C ALA A 145 -16.47 -19.47 16.18
N ALA A 146 -17.68 -19.64 15.63
CA ALA A 146 -18.77 -20.35 16.30
C ALA A 146 -18.44 -21.83 16.61
N LEU A 147 -17.52 -22.43 15.85
CA LEU A 147 -17.05 -23.79 16.07
C LEU A 147 -15.91 -23.85 17.11
N VAL A 148 -14.92 -22.94 17.01
CA VAL A 148 -13.62 -23.10 17.70
C VAL A 148 -13.35 -22.10 18.82
N ASN A 149 -13.97 -20.92 18.82
CA ASN A 149 -13.71 -19.91 19.84
C ASN A 149 -14.48 -20.20 21.14
N ARG A 150 -14.14 -19.46 22.19
CA ARG A 150 -14.88 -19.47 23.45
C ARG A 150 -16.37 -19.19 23.21
N ARG A 151 -17.21 -19.92 23.95
CA ARG A 151 -18.67 -19.78 23.93
C ARG A 151 -19.21 -19.72 25.35
N ARG A 152 -20.22 -18.88 25.59
CA ARG A 152 -20.85 -18.72 26.91
C ARG A 152 -22.33 -18.42 26.77
N PHE A 153 -23.16 -18.94 27.68
CA PHE A 153 -24.51 -18.43 27.84
C PHE A 153 -24.49 -17.16 28.71
N ASN A 154 -25.08 -16.07 28.23
CA ASN A 154 -25.22 -14.84 29.01
C ASN A 154 -26.34 -14.95 30.04
N VAL A 155 -26.55 -13.88 30.82
CA VAL A 155 -27.60 -13.83 31.84
C VAL A 155 -29.02 -13.91 31.27
N ALA A 156 -29.22 -13.54 29.99
CA ALA A 156 -30.49 -13.67 29.28
C ALA A 156 -30.72 -15.08 28.70
N GLY A 157 -29.71 -15.95 28.76
CA GLY A 157 -29.76 -17.31 28.21
C GLY A 157 -29.40 -17.39 26.73
N ASP A 158 -28.88 -16.32 26.14
CA ASP A 158 -28.37 -16.30 24.76
C ASP A 158 -26.96 -16.87 24.71
N LEU A 159 -26.62 -17.51 23.59
CA LEU A 159 -25.27 -18.02 23.35
C LEU A 159 -24.40 -16.91 22.74
N GLU A 160 -23.35 -16.52 23.45
CA GLU A 160 -22.31 -15.60 22.98
C GLU A 160 -21.12 -16.39 22.43
N VAL A 161 -20.69 -16.04 21.22
CA VAL A 161 -19.41 -16.46 20.61
C VAL A 161 -18.45 -15.28 20.73
N PHE A 162 -17.22 -15.55 21.18
CA PHE A 162 -16.21 -14.53 21.42
C PHE A 162 -15.18 -14.46 20.28
N GLU A 163 -14.52 -13.32 20.15
CA GLU A 163 -13.31 -13.17 19.35
C GLU A 163 -12.14 -13.97 19.96
N THR A 164 -11.00 -14.00 19.27
CA THR A 164 -9.81 -14.74 19.71
C THR A 164 -9.15 -14.16 20.97
N ASP A 165 -9.59 -12.99 21.44
CA ASP A 165 -9.15 -12.38 22.70
C ASP A 165 -9.87 -12.96 23.93
N ASP A 166 -10.82 -13.89 23.72
CA ASP A 166 -11.68 -14.52 24.73
C ASP A 166 -12.50 -13.54 25.59
N SER A 167 -12.63 -12.29 25.16
CA SER A 167 -13.24 -11.19 25.93
C SER A 167 -14.29 -10.44 25.12
N THR A 168 -14.05 -10.15 23.85
CA THR A 168 -14.94 -9.41 22.97
C THR A 168 -15.98 -10.34 22.37
N VAL A 169 -17.27 -9.96 22.39
CA VAL A 169 -18.35 -10.77 21.79
C VAL A 169 -18.39 -10.52 20.29
N LEU A 170 -18.21 -11.59 19.51
CA LEU A 170 -18.28 -11.59 18.06
C LEU A 170 -19.72 -11.70 17.54
N ALA A 171 -20.52 -12.57 18.17
CA ALA A 171 -21.90 -12.81 17.78
C ALA A 171 -22.72 -13.34 18.96
N THR A 172 -24.01 -12.99 18.98
CA THR A 172 -24.98 -13.45 19.98
C THR A 172 -26.11 -14.19 19.28
N PHE A 173 -26.34 -15.44 19.65
CA PHE A 173 -27.44 -16.26 19.15
C PHE A 173 -28.56 -16.21 20.18
N THR A 174 -29.58 -15.41 19.88
CA THR A 174 -30.71 -15.23 20.79
C THR A 174 -31.55 -16.49 20.86
N ARG A 175 -31.84 -16.93 22.08
CA ARG A 175 -32.70 -18.09 22.30
C ARG A 175 -34.16 -17.65 22.37
N THR A 176 -34.99 -18.08 21.43
CA THR A 176 -36.45 -17.94 21.57
C THR A 176 -37.00 -19.13 22.37
N ALA A 177 -37.56 -18.87 23.55
CA ALA A 177 -38.24 -19.89 24.35
C ALA A 177 -39.72 -19.99 23.93
N ASP A 178 -40.10 -21.06 23.22
CA ASP A 178 -41.49 -21.48 23.12
C ASP A 178 -41.80 -22.38 24.33
N SER A 179 -42.69 -21.95 25.21
CA SER A 179 -43.07 -22.69 26.42
C SER A 179 -44.01 -23.87 26.13
N GLY A 180 -44.38 -24.12 24.86
CA GLY A 180 -45.35 -25.14 24.46
C GLY A 180 -44.85 -26.32 23.62
N ALA A 181 -43.73 -26.21 22.88
CA ALA A 181 -43.18 -27.32 22.09
C ALA A 181 -41.73 -27.06 21.65
N GLU A 182 -40.92 -28.13 21.73
CA GLU A 182 -39.50 -28.30 21.37
C GLU A 182 -38.50 -27.22 21.85
N PRO A 183 -37.35 -27.63 22.44
CA PRO A 183 -36.34 -26.68 22.85
C PRO A 183 -35.75 -25.99 21.60
N THR A 184 -36.17 -24.74 21.39
CA THR A 184 -35.65 -23.75 20.41
C THR A 184 -36.13 -23.95 18.98
N LYS A 185 -37.10 -23.12 18.54
CA LYS A 185 -37.65 -23.18 17.16
C LYS A 185 -36.66 -22.77 16.07
N GLU A 186 -35.66 -21.94 16.39
CA GLU A 186 -34.53 -21.62 15.49
C GLU A 186 -33.45 -20.88 16.30
N LEU A 187 -32.17 -21.18 16.05
CA LEU A 187 -31.04 -20.36 16.50
C LEU A 187 -30.49 -19.67 15.25
N ASP A 188 -31.02 -18.48 14.94
CA ASP A 188 -30.55 -17.70 13.81
C ASP A 188 -29.46 -16.72 14.27
N PRO A 189 -28.23 -16.81 13.74
CA PRO A 189 -27.25 -15.73 13.85
C PRO A 189 -27.68 -14.52 13.00
N SER A 190 -28.61 -13.72 13.52
CA SER A 190 -28.91 -12.40 12.95
C SER A 190 -27.77 -11.41 13.13
#